data_AF-A0A1C6V1D1-F1
#
_entry.id   AF-A0A1C6V1D1-F1
#
_cell.length_a   1.000
_cell.length_b   1.000
_cell.length_c   1.000
_cell.angle_alpha   90.00
_cell.angle_beta   90.00
_cell.angle_gamma   90.00
#
_symmetry.space_group_name_H-M   'P 1'
#
loop_
_entity.id
_entity.type
_entity.pdbx_description
1 polymer ?
#
loop_
_entity_poly.entity_id
_entity_poly.type
_entity_poly.pdbx_seq_one_letter_code
_entity_poly.pdbx_strand_id
1 'polypeptide(L)'
;MDPLEFRPVNQLRLVPVVLACVSLLALSACGGEDSTSSAGSTSSDTTSAAPAASSPAPAAPADPASDKEVCEEAAKASTEMKQAIMKIAMDSGNDPSADDAKKVMTELAQKMSAAAATGSPDSPVVTALTAFNAEVTKAASAADPATAIDNEAIEKASKDLGTACEKAGVKATF
;
A
#
# COMPACT_ATOMS: atom_id res chain seq x y z
N MET A 1 -35.68 3.94 35.73
CA MET A 1 -36.36 5.25 35.61
C MET A 1 -35.31 6.31 35.33
N ASP A 2 -35.16 6.64 34.04
CA ASP A 2 -34.69 7.95 33.56
C ASP A 2 -35.70 9.03 34.02
N PRO A 3 -35.32 10.32 34.14
CA PRO A 3 -35.74 11.21 33.06
C PRO A 3 -34.88 12.48 32.79
N LEU A 4 -34.62 12.69 31.50
CA LEU A 4 -34.91 13.90 30.71
C LEU A 4 -33.87 15.03 30.61
N GLU A 5 -33.35 15.12 29.38
CA GLU A 5 -33.06 16.33 28.63
C GLU A 5 -33.98 17.53 28.94
N PHE A 6 -33.45 18.76 28.93
CA PHE A 6 -34.12 19.92 28.32
C PHE A 6 -33.11 21.06 28.06
N ARG A 7 -32.81 21.32 26.77
CA ARG A 7 -32.33 22.63 26.26
C ARG A 7 -33.53 23.60 26.18
N PRO A 8 -33.32 24.93 26.29
CA PRO A 8 -33.48 25.81 25.11
C PRO A 8 -32.47 26.99 25.10
N VAL A 9 -31.79 27.32 23.98
CA VAL A 9 -32.19 28.15 22.81
C VAL A 9 -32.31 29.65 23.10
N ASN A 10 -31.34 30.45 22.59
CA ASN A 10 -31.54 31.63 21.71
C ASN A 10 -30.15 32.12 21.20
N GLN A 11 -29.69 31.75 19.99
CA GLN A 11 -29.90 32.35 18.65
C GLN A 11 -29.00 33.56 18.29
N LEU A 12 -28.18 33.36 17.24
CA LEU A 12 -27.64 34.24 16.17
C LEU A 12 -26.15 33.86 15.94
N ARG A 13 -25.66 33.43 14.76
CA ARG A 13 -26.11 33.58 13.37
C ARG A 13 -25.75 32.34 12.53
N LEU A 14 -26.54 32.17 11.47
CA LEU A 14 -26.38 31.24 10.35
C LEU A 14 -25.01 31.32 9.68
N VAL A 15 -24.43 30.16 9.34
CA VAL A 15 -23.88 29.88 8.00
C VAL A 15 -24.08 28.38 7.69
N PRO A 16 -24.96 27.98 6.76
CA PRO A 16 -24.90 26.66 6.14
C PRO A 16 -23.95 26.75 4.94
N VAL A 17 -22.70 26.33 5.08
CA VAL A 17 -21.88 26.04 3.88
C VAL A 17 -22.20 24.61 3.46
N VAL A 18 -23.26 24.47 2.68
CA VAL A 18 -23.41 23.38 1.74
C VAL A 18 -22.26 23.52 0.75
N LEU A 19 -21.29 22.62 0.79
CA LEU A 19 -20.28 22.51 -0.27
C LEU A 19 -20.43 21.14 -0.94
N ALA A 20 -21.41 21.09 -1.83
CA ALA A 20 -21.39 20.17 -2.95
C ALA A 20 -20.19 20.54 -3.83
N CYS A 21 -19.19 19.68 -3.90
CA CYS A 21 -18.13 19.75 -4.90
C CYS A 21 -18.12 18.43 -5.68
N VAL A 22 -19.06 18.34 -6.62
CA VAL A 22 -18.97 17.46 -7.78
C VAL A 22 -17.80 17.98 -8.61
N SER A 23 -16.66 17.29 -8.56
CA SER A 23 -15.58 17.51 -9.52
C SER A 23 -15.51 16.29 -10.43
N LEU A 24 -16.16 16.43 -11.58
CA LEU A 24 -15.92 15.62 -12.77
C LEU A 24 -14.45 15.80 -13.17
N LEU A 25 -13.60 14.82 -12.85
CA LEU A 25 -12.28 14.71 -13.50
C LEU A 25 -12.51 14.16 -14.91
N ALA A 26 -12.86 15.09 -15.80
CA ALA A 26 -12.73 14.90 -17.23
C ALA A 26 -11.24 14.67 -17.54
N LEU A 27 -10.92 13.48 -18.08
CA LEU A 27 -9.66 13.23 -18.77
C LEU A 27 -9.55 14.25 -19.91
N SER A 28 -8.79 15.32 -19.69
CA SER A 28 -8.22 16.08 -20.80
C SER A 28 -7.15 15.18 -21.42
N ALA A 29 -7.55 14.51 -22.49
CA ALA A 29 -6.64 14.01 -23.49
C ALA A 29 -5.71 15.16 -23.90
N CYS A 30 -4.42 15.01 -23.62
CA CYS A 30 -3.41 15.90 -24.17
C CYS A 30 -3.31 15.56 -25.66
N GLY A 31 -3.88 16.44 -26.47
CA GLY A 31 -3.84 16.38 -27.92
C GLY A 31 -2.44 16.62 -28.47
N GLY A 32 -2.17 15.94 -29.56
CA GLY A 32 -1.16 16.32 -30.54
C GLY A 32 -1.84 16.36 -31.90
N GLU A 33 -2.06 17.57 -32.40
CA GLU A 33 -2.47 17.95 -33.76
C GLU A 33 -1.38 18.94 -34.24
N ASP A 34 -0.88 19.02 -35.49
CA ASP A 34 -1.39 18.77 -36.84
C ASP A 34 -0.19 18.43 -37.77
N SER A 35 -0.28 17.74 -38.92
CA SER A 35 -0.75 18.33 -40.20
C SER A 35 -0.78 17.30 -41.37
N THR A 36 -1.97 17.05 -41.90
CA THR A 36 -2.45 16.93 -43.30
C THR A 36 -1.49 16.61 -44.50
N SER A 37 -1.83 15.49 -45.16
CA SER A 37 -2.05 15.23 -46.62
C SER A 37 -0.91 15.18 -47.65
N SER A 38 -0.68 14.00 -48.25
CA SER A 38 -1.22 13.58 -49.58
C SER A 38 -0.26 12.63 -50.35
N ALA A 39 -0.84 11.52 -50.82
CA ALA A 39 -0.57 10.68 -51.99
C ALA A 39 0.87 10.43 -52.52
N GLY A 40 1.18 9.13 -52.68
CA GLY A 40 1.55 8.59 -54.01
C GLY A 40 2.94 7.97 -54.20
N SER A 41 2.91 6.67 -54.55
CA SER A 41 3.82 5.94 -55.45
C SER A 41 5.05 5.18 -54.90
N THR A 42 4.90 3.85 -54.93
CA THR A 42 5.78 2.79 -55.50
C THR A 42 7.31 2.92 -55.38
N SER A 43 7.95 1.96 -54.71
CA SER A 43 8.57 0.76 -55.34
C SER A 43 9.44 -0.02 -54.34
N SER A 44 9.53 -1.33 -54.62
CA SER A 44 10.20 -2.39 -53.89
C SER A 44 11.69 -2.15 -53.62
N ASP A 45 12.20 -2.66 -52.49
CA ASP A 45 13.42 -3.47 -52.48
C ASP A 45 13.55 -4.31 -51.20
N THR A 46 14.50 -5.22 -51.25
CA THR A 46 14.42 -6.60 -50.76
C THR A 46 15.28 -6.85 -49.50
N THR A 47 14.95 -7.90 -48.74
CA THR A 47 15.85 -8.69 -47.86
C THR A 47 16.18 -8.16 -46.45
N SER A 48 15.66 -8.81 -45.41
CA SER A 48 16.37 -9.86 -44.64
C SER A 48 15.57 -10.20 -43.37
N ALA A 49 15.12 -11.45 -43.25
CA ALA A 49 14.39 -11.93 -42.09
C ALA A 49 15.33 -12.08 -40.88
N ALA A 50 15.20 -11.17 -39.91
CA ALA A 50 15.72 -11.36 -38.56
C ALA A 50 14.74 -12.28 -37.77
N PRO A 51 15.24 -13.14 -36.86
CA PRO A 51 14.37 -14.03 -36.11
C PRO A 51 13.45 -13.21 -35.23
N ALA A 52 12.15 -13.54 -35.26
CA ALA A 52 11.17 -12.97 -34.36
C ALA A 52 11.58 -13.30 -32.93
N ALA A 53 12.09 -12.30 -32.20
CA ALA A 53 12.17 -12.36 -30.75
C ALA A 53 10.73 -12.57 -30.26
N SER A 54 10.48 -13.70 -29.60
CA SER A 54 9.22 -13.96 -28.92
C SER A 54 8.96 -12.81 -27.95
N SER A 55 8.02 -11.95 -28.31
CA SER A 55 7.54 -10.89 -27.43
C SER A 55 7.09 -11.54 -26.12
N PRO A 56 7.54 -11.07 -24.95
CA PRO A 56 7.01 -11.55 -23.67
C PRO A 56 5.49 -11.43 -23.71
N ALA A 57 4.79 -12.51 -23.39
CA ALA A 57 3.36 -12.47 -23.24
C ALA A 57 3.03 -11.37 -22.20
N PRO A 58 1.98 -10.54 -22.43
CA PRO A 58 1.56 -9.57 -21.44
C PRO A 58 1.35 -10.27 -20.09
N ALA A 59 2.01 -9.78 -19.05
CA ALA A 59 1.74 -10.26 -17.69
C ALA A 59 0.24 -10.09 -17.41
N ALA A 60 -0.37 -11.13 -16.85
CA ALA A 60 -1.77 -11.06 -16.45
C ALA A 60 -1.94 -9.87 -15.49
N PRO A 61 -2.97 -9.04 -15.66
CA PRO A 61 -3.20 -7.92 -14.76
C PRO A 61 -3.38 -8.46 -13.33
N ALA A 62 -2.77 -7.77 -12.37
CA ALA A 62 -2.94 -8.07 -10.95
C ALA A 62 -4.44 -8.11 -10.62
N ASP A 63 -4.86 -9.18 -9.92
CA ASP A 63 -6.24 -9.33 -9.50
C ASP A 63 -6.49 -8.41 -8.29
N PRO A 64 -7.34 -7.37 -8.42
CA PRO A 64 -7.53 -6.39 -7.36
C PRO A 64 -8.23 -6.96 -6.13
N ALA A 65 -8.94 -8.09 -6.24
CA ALA A 65 -9.55 -8.74 -5.09
C ALA A 65 -8.49 -9.48 -4.25
N SER A 66 -7.55 -10.17 -4.91
CA SER A 66 -6.38 -10.77 -4.27
C SER A 66 -5.53 -9.70 -3.54
N ASP A 67 -5.27 -8.56 -4.18
CA ASP A 67 -4.51 -7.47 -3.57
C ASP A 67 -5.18 -6.89 -2.32
N LYS A 68 -6.52 -6.79 -2.33
CA LYS A 68 -7.30 -6.36 -1.18
C LYS A 68 -7.15 -7.34 -0.02
N GLU A 69 -7.27 -8.64 -0.27
CA GLU A 69 -7.11 -9.68 0.75
C GLU A 69 -5.70 -9.67 1.37
N VAL A 70 -4.66 -9.59 0.54
CA VAL A 70 -3.26 -9.47 0.99
C VAL A 70 -3.08 -8.25 1.91
N CYS A 71 -3.65 -7.10 1.53
CA CYS A 71 -3.58 -5.88 2.32
C CYS A 71 -4.34 -5.98 3.65
N GLU A 72 -5.49 -6.64 3.68
CA GLU A 72 -6.25 -6.88 4.91
C GLU A 72 -5.47 -7.78 5.88
N GLU A 73 -4.86 -8.86 5.38
CA GLU A 73 -4.02 -9.73 6.19
C GLU A 73 -2.77 -9.00 6.72
N ALA A 74 -2.11 -8.23 5.87
CA ALA A 74 -0.96 -7.42 6.27
C ALA A 74 -1.34 -6.37 7.33
N ALA A 75 -2.49 -5.69 7.16
CA ALA A 75 -2.99 -4.70 8.11
C ALA A 75 -3.32 -5.35 9.47
N LYS A 76 -3.93 -6.54 9.44
CA LYS A 76 -4.19 -7.34 10.64
C LYS A 76 -2.89 -7.73 11.34
N ALA A 77 -1.89 -8.22 10.60
CA ALA A 77 -0.59 -8.58 11.16
C ALA A 77 0.10 -7.37 11.84
N SER A 78 0.05 -6.20 11.22
CA SER A 78 0.60 -4.95 11.79
C SER A 78 -0.13 -4.53 13.06
N THR A 79 -1.46 -4.66 13.08
CA THR A 79 -2.28 -4.33 14.25
C THR A 79 -1.99 -5.28 15.41
N GLU A 80 -1.88 -6.58 15.14
CA GLU A 80 -1.50 -7.59 16.13
C GLU A 80 -0.11 -7.33 16.70
N MET A 81 0.85 -6.91 15.86
CA MET A 81 2.19 -6.52 16.31
C MET A 81 2.13 -5.33 17.27
N LYS A 82 1.41 -4.26 16.91
CA LYS A 82 1.22 -3.07 17.77
C LYS A 82 0.60 -3.47 19.11
N GLN A 83 -0.40 -4.34 19.10
CA GLN A 83 -1.02 -4.87 20.32
C GLN A 83 -0.06 -5.71 21.15
N ALA A 84 0.77 -6.55 20.53
CA ALA A 84 1.77 -7.36 21.23
C ALA A 84 2.79 -6.47 21.94
N ILE A 85 3.29 -5.42 21.27
CA ILE A 85 4.22 -4.44 21.85
C ILE A 85 3.56 -3.71 23.03
N MET A 86 2.34 -3.20 22.85
CA MET A 86 1.58 -2.54 23.92
C MET A 86 1.39 -3.47 25.12
N LYS A 87 1.08 -4.75 24.88
CA LYS A 87 0.92 -5.73 25.95
C LYS A 87 2.22 -5.97 26.70
N ILE A 88 3.33 -6.15 26.00
CA ILE A 88 4.66 -6.32 26.62
C ILE A 88 4.99 -5.11 27.50
N ALA A 89 4.72 -3.90 27.00
CA ALA A 89 4.94 -2.67 27.77
C ALA A 89 4.04 -2.58 29.01
N MET A 90 2.77 -2.98 28.91
CA MET A 90 1.85 -3.02 30.05
C MET A 90 2.25 -4.07 31.10
N ASP A 91 2.70 -5.25 30.67
CA ASP A 91 3.05 -6.36 31.56
C ASP A 91 4.38 -6.11 32.29
N SER A 92 5.34 -5.46 31.63
CA SER A 92 6.69 -5.21 32.17
C SER A 92 6.88 -3.82 32.79
N GLY A 93 5.99 -2.87 32.49
CA GLY A 93 6.10 -1.47 32.90
C GLY A 93 7.26 -0.70 32.25
N ASN A 94 7.92 -1.27 31.24
CA ASN A 94 9.03 -0.69 30.49
C ASN A 94 8.88 -0.96 28.99
N ASP A 95 9.74 -0.36 28.17
CA ASP A 95 9.84 -0.71 26.75
C ASP A 95 10.24 -2.18 26.53
N PRO A 96 9.90 -2.78 25.37
CA PRO A 96 10.25 -4.16 25.05
C PRO A 96 11.76 -4.39 25.13
N SER A 97 12.16 -5.53 25.68
CA SER A 97 13.56 -5.96 25.61
C SER A 97 13.98 -6.24 24.16
N ALA A 98 15.29 -6.31 23.90
CA ALA A 98 15.81 -6.68 22.58
C ALA A 98 15.31 -8.06 22.12
N ASP A 99 15.16 -9.02 23.04
CA ASP A 99 14.62 -10.35 22.74
C ASP A 99 13.12 -10.30 22.42
N ASP A 100 12.35 -9.48 23.14
CA ASP A 100 10.93 -9.27 22.87
C ASP A 100 10.72 -8.58 21.50
N ALA A 101 11.50 -7.54 21.22
CA ALA A 101 11.49 -6.85 19.94
C ALA A 101 11.82 -7.82 18.80
N LYS A 102 12.90 -8.59 18.93
CA LYS A 102 13.28 -9.62 17.96
C LYS A 102 12.16 -10.62 17.70
N LYS A 103 11.54 -11.13 18.77
CA LYS A 103 10.44 -12.10 18.67
C LYS A 103 9.26 -11.50 17.92
N VAL A 104 8.79 -10.32 18.34
CA VAL A 104 7.63 -9.66 17.74
C VAL A 104 7.87 -9.32 16.27
N MET A 105 9.06 -8.82 15.93
CA MET A 105 9.40 -8.52 14.53
C MET A 105 9.50 -9.77 13.67
N THR A 106 10.04 -10.87 14.21
CA THR A 106 10.11 -12.15 13.50
C THR A 106 8.71 -12.69 13.23
N GLU A 107 7.82 -12.63 14.23
CA GLU A 107 6.42 -13.03 14.08
C GLU A 107 5.67 -12.15 13.06
N LEU A 108 5.90 -10.83 13.09
CA LEU A 108 5.37 -9.92 12.07
C LEU A 108 5.88 -10.34 10.68
N ALA A 109 7.18 -10.54 10.53
CA ALA A 109 7.78 -10.85 9.25
C ALA A 109 7.23 -12.17 8.66
N GLN A 110 7.01 -13.17 9.52
CA GLN A 110 6.37 -14.42 9.11
C GLN A 110 4.93 -14.21 8.62
N LYS A 111 4.12 -13.42 9.33
CA LYS A 111 2.74 -13.11 8.93
C LYS A 111 2.69 -12.31 7.62
N MET A 112 3.58 -11.34 7.46
CA MET A 112 3.70 -10.55 6.22
C MET A 112 4.14 -11.42 5.04
N SER A 113 5.07 -12.35 5.26
CA SER A 113 5.48 -13.32 4.24
C SER A 113 4.33 -14.25 3.84
N ALA A 114 3.53 -14.69 4.82
CA ALA A 114 2.36 -15.53 4.57
C ALA A 114 1.29 -14.78 3.77
N ALA A 115 1.00 -13.53 4.12
CA ALA A 115 0.08 -12.68 3.37
C ALA A 115 0.59 -12.44 1.94
N ALA A 116 1.89 -12.18 1.75
CA ALA A 116 2.45 -12.01 0.41
C ALA A 116 2.30 -13.27 -0.46
N ALA A 117 2.37 -14.46 0.14
CA ALA A 117 2.26 -15.73 -0.57
C ALA A 117 0.85 -16.06 -1.10
N THR A 118 -0.18 -15.36 -0.61
CA THR A 118 -1.56 -15.50 -1.13
C THR A 118 -1.84 -14.58 -2.32
N GLY A 119 -0.95 -13.61 -2.56
CA GLY A 119 -1.08 -12.62 -3.62
C GLY A 119 -0.47 -13.03 -4.95
N SER A 120 -0.77 -12.24 -5.99
CA SER A 120 -0.10 -12.36 -7.29
C SER A 120 1.34 -11.83 -7.21
N PRO A 121 2.36 -12.56 -7.70
CA PRO A 121 3.77 -12.16 -7.55
C PRO A 121 4.09 -10.84 -8.26
N ASP A 122 3.36 -10.51 -9.31
CA ASP A 122 3.53 -9.27 -10.09
C ASP A 122 2.71 -8.09 -9.53
N SER A 123 2.02 -8.28 -8.40
CA SER A 123 1.24 -7.24 -7.76
C SER A 123 2.13 -6.14 -7.15
N PRO A 124 1.74 -4.85 -7.29
CA PRO A 124 2.40 -3.77 -6.57
C PRO A 124 2.26 -3.91 -5.05
N VAL A 125 1.17 -4.51 -4.54
CA VAL A 125 0.97 -4.80 -3.12
C VAL A 125 1.97 -5.85 -2.64
N VAL A 126 2.06 -6.99 -3.33
CA VAL A 126 3.00 -8.07 -2.97
C VAL A 126 4.45 -7.58 -3.05
N THR A 127 4.77 -6.77 -4.06
CA THR A 127 6.10 -6.14 -4.20
C THR A 127 6.42 -5.23 -3.01
N ALA A 128 5.51 -4.30 -2.65
CA ALA A 128 5.72 -3.38 -1.54
C ALA A 128 5.76 -4.10 -0.18
N LEU A 129 4.90 -5.11 -0.01
CA LEU A 129 4.85 -5.94 1.18
C LEU A 129 6.14 -6.73 1.38
N THR A 130 6.68 -7.30 0.30
CA THR A 130 7.95 -8.02 0.32
C THR A 130 9.11 -7.09 0.68
N ALA A 131 9.14 -5.88 0.13
CA ALA A 131 10.16 -4.87 0.46
C ALA A 131 10.09 -4.43 1.93
N PHE A 132 8.89 -4.15 2.44
CA PHE A 132 8.67 -3.87 3.86
C PHE A 132 9.15 -5.03 4.75
N ASN A 133 8.74 -6.25 4.40
CA ASN A 133 9.09 -7.45 5.15
C ASN A 133 10.61 -7.71 5.18
N ALA A 134 11.33 -7.41 4.09
CA ALA A 134 12.78 -7.52 4.04
C ALA A 134 13.46 -6.57 5.02
N GLU A 135 13.04 -5.30 5.09
CA GLU A 135 13.61 -4.35 6.04
C GLU A 135 13.25 -4.69 7.49
N VAL A 136 12.03 -5.16 7.76
CA VAL A 136 11.64 -5.65 9.11
C VAL A 136 12.49 -6.86 9.52
N THR A 137 12.71 -7.81 8.61
CA THR A 137 13.56 -9.00 8.88
C THR A 137 15.01 -8.60 9.17
N LYS A 138 15.51 -7.61 8.43
CA LYS A 138 16.84 -7.04 8.65
C LYS A 138 16.95 -6.35 10.00
N ALA A 139 15.96 -5.56 10.40
CA ALA A 139 15.91 -4.94 11.73
C ALA A 139 15.82 -6.01 12.85
N ALA A 140 15.00 -7.05 12.68
CA ALA A 140 14.90 -8.16 13.62
C ALA A 140 16.22 -8.91 13.83
N SER A 141 17.11 -8.87 12.83
CA SER A 141 18.42 -9.52 12.84
C SER A 141 19.55 -8.60 13.35
N ALA A 142 19.25 -7.35 13.67
CA ALA A 142 20.23 -6.40 14.18
C ALA A 142 20.68 -6.76 15.60
N ALA A 143 21.82 -6.20 16.02
CA ALA A 143 22.33 -6.35 17.39
C ALA A 143 21.38 -5.72 18.43
N ASP A 144 20.68 -4.66 18.04
CA ASP A 144 19.63 -4.01 18.83
C ASP A 144 18.38 -3.81 17.95
N PRO A 145 17.48 -4.81 17.92
CA PRO A 145 16.27 -4.77 17.09
C PRO A 145 15.28 -3.67 17.49
N ALA A 146 15.28 -3.28 18.77
CA ALA A 146 14.36 -2.27 19.30
C ALA A 146 14.64 -0.90 18.70
N THR A 147 15.90 -0.55 18.47
CA THR A 147 16.29 0.71 17.82
C THR A 147 16.46 0.59 16.31
N ALA A 148 16.70 -0.62 15.80
CA ALA A 148 16.89 -0.85 14.36
C ALA A 148 15.60 -0.66 13.54
N ILE A 149 14.41 -0.69 14.16
CA ILE A 149 13.15 -0.48 13.42
C ILE A 149 12.92 0.98 13.02
N ASP A 150 13.47 1.91 13.79
CA ASP A 150 13.27 3.35 13.61
C ASP A 150 14.28 3.90 12.59
N ASN A 151 14.07 3.56 11.33
CA ASN A 151 14.93 4.01 10.24
C ASN A 151 14.15 4.37 8.97
N GLU A 152 14.74 5.25 8.16
CA GLU A 152 14.14 5.79 6.94
C GLU A 152 13.73 4.70 5.93
N ALA A 153 14.46 3.58 5.85
CA ALA A 153 14.12 2.50 4.92
C ALA A 153 12.81 1.81 5.29
N ILE A 154 12.57 1.57 6.58
CA ILE A 154 11.31 1.01 7.08
C ILE A 154 10.18 2.02 6.93
N GLU A 155 10.39 3.29 7.28
CA GLU A 155 9.37 4.34 7.11
C GLU A 155 8.93 4.46 5.64
N LYS A 156 9.90 4.46 4.71
CA LYS A 156 9.62 4.48 3.28
C LYS A 156 8.87 3.22 2.84
N ALA A 157 9.32 2.04 3.26
CA ALA A 157 8.67 0.79 2.87
C ALA A 157 7.23 0.67 3.43
N SER A 158 7.00 1.08 4.69
CA SER A 158 5.67 1.21 5.29
C SER A 158 4.76 2.13 4.47
N LYS A 159 5.28 3.29 4.05
CA LYS A 159 4.52 4.27 3.26
C LYS A 159 4.19 3.76 1.86
N ASP A 160 5.14 3.10 1.21
CA ASP A 160 4.94 2.50 -0.11
C ASP A 160 3.90 1.37 -0.03
N LEU A 161 3.97 0.53 1.00
CA LEU A 161 2.98 -0.51 1.28
C LEU A 161 1.60 0.08 1.57
N GLY A 162 1.51 1.11 2.42
CA GLY A 162 0.26 1.82 2.70
C GLY A 162 -0.35 2.43 1.44
N THR A 163 0.47 3.00 0.57
CA THR A 163 0.03 3.57 -0.72
C THR A 163 -0.46 2.48 -1.68
N ALA A 164 0.22 1.33 -1.74
CA ALA A 164 -0.22 0.20 -2.55
C ALA A 164 -1.56 -0.36 -2.04
N CYS A 165 -1.70 -0.51 -0.73
CA CYS A 165 -2.94 -0.98 -0.13
C CYS A 165 -4.10 0.00 -0.29
N GLU A 166 -3.86 1.31 -0.22
CA GLU A 166 -4.90 2.31 -0.47
C GLU A 166 -5.43 2.19 -1.91
N LYS A 167 -4.56 1.93 -2.89
CA LYS A 167 -4.98 1.67 -4.28
C LYS A 167 -5.80 0.38 -4.44
N ALA A 168 -5.55 -0.60 -3.58
CA ALA A 168 -6.36 -1.83 -3.48
C ALA A 168 -7.67 -1.64 -2.65
N GLY A 169 -7.94 -0.42 -2.17
CA GLY A 169 -9.14 -0.08 -1.40
C GLY A 169 -9.04 -0.36 0.10
N VAL A 170 -7.84 -0.65 0.62
CA VAL A 170 -7.58 -0.90 2.05
C VAL A 170 -6.81 0.28 2.64
N LYS A 171 -7.44 1.01 3.55
CA LYS A 171 -6.75 2.06 4.31
C LYS A 171 -6.10 1.46 5.55
N ALA A 172 -4.80 1.24 5.49
CA ALA A 172 -4.02 0.66 6.57
C ALA A 172 -2.78 1.52 6.87
N THR A 173 -2.35 1.52 8.13
CA THR A 173 -1.10 2.14 8.57
C THR A 173 -0.19 1.04 9.09
N PHE A 174 0.94 0.90 8.42
CA PHE A 174 1.97 -0.10 8.71
C PHE A 174 2.99 0.51 9.65
#